data_AF-A0A2G9MFC9-F1
#
_entry.id   AF-A0A2G9MFC9-F1
#
_cell.length_a   1.000
_cell.length_b   1.000
_cell.length_c   1.000
_cell.angle_alpha   90.00
_cell.angle_beta   90.00
_cell.angle_gamma   90.00
#
_symmetry.space_group_name_H-M   'P 1'
#
loop_
_entity.id
_entity.type
_entity.pdbx_description
1 polymer ?
#
loop_
_entity_poly.entity_id
_entity_poly.type
_entity_poly.pdbx_seq_one_letter_code
_entity_poly.pdbx_strand_id
1 'polypeptide(L)'
;MSQKPLQVGLPVMLHYEAEIQAFLKAKQRIEALGESHSIPMNVGAFLFFVPSALKEANVQKQIENQRKYELPIIHAQSSFQAPHNLFYSRHQDCSLDGQSDFMERVIEQTQRLKQLDPSGLPADVDLNVGLYSFRDIPEPNADPAHVLPLDVIVNQREALLQRFKSRFGELRDIARENGLGLVLENAITSVFVPHPTYNKRLGMYFYAFNDINSLRKISGDSLALDIAHWAATESAPGLFERNKAFEYRDFLFAMDGITSWDEYKQHHPALSEHSKQAKVFHFSNATGLGVYLEGDLEAKWGDVGTVEGIVPRQDFRTIIDDARENGKPVIIEVDYDIKNIPVNQFREADKLLDHILT
;
A
#
# COMPACT_ATOMS: atom_id res chain seq x y z
N MET A 1 -8.51 33.58 -2.92
CA MET A 1 -8.90 32.30 -3.55
C MET A 1 -9.31 31.36 -2.43
N SER A 2 -10.44 30.65 -2.55
CA SER A 2 -10.85 29.64 -1.55
C SER A 2 -9.80 28.52 -1.56
N GLN A 3 -9.15 28.23 -0.43
CA GLN A 3 -8.25 27.09 -0.33
C GLN A 3 -9.06 25.79 -0.46
N LYS A 4 -8.62 24.86 -1.31
CA LYS A 4 -9.25 23.53 -1.43
C LYS A 4 -8.93 22.71 -0.17
N PRO A 5 -9.88 21.91 0.36
CA PRO A 5 -9.58 21.03 1.49
C PRO A 5 -8.69 19.85 1.06
N LEU A 6 -7.73 19.49 1.91
CA LEU A 6 -6.96 18.25 1.78
C LEU A 6 -7.91 17.06 2.02
N GLN A 7 -7.95 16.10 1.09
CA GLN A 7 -8.71 14.86 1.30
C GLN A 7 -7.85 13.89 2.10
N VAL A 8 -8.32 13.46 3.26
CA VAL A 8 -7.58 12.56 4.16
C VAL A 8 -8.36 11.26 4.33
N GLY A 9 -7.76 10.12 3.99
CA GLY A 9 -8.33 8.79 4.23
C GLY A 9 -7.86 8.22 5.56
N LEU A 10 -8.78 7.78 6.41
CA LEU A 10 -8.48 6.96 7.59
C LEU A 10 -9.10 5.57 7.46
N PRO A 11 -8.39 4.51 7.86
CA PRO A 11 -8.90 3.15 7.73
C PRO A 11 -10.15 2.95 8.58
N VAL A 12 -11.13 2.25 8.04
CA VAL A 12 -12.35 1.85 8.75
C VAL A 12 -12.93 0.56 8.18
N MET A 13 -13.28 -0.39 9.04
CA MET A 13 -14.09 -1.54 8.61
C MET A 13 -15.58 -1.25 8.84
N LEU A 14 -16.28 -0.93 7.75
CA LEU A 14 -17.69 -0.54 7.80
C LEU A 14 -18.65 -1.63 8.32
N HIS A 15 -18.21 -2.89 8.46
CA HIS A 15 -19.05 -3.95 9.03
C HIS A 15 -19.02 -3.98 10.57
N TYR A 16 -18.26 -3.09 11.23
CA TYR A 16 -18.12 -3.03 12.68
C TYR A 16 -18.41 -1.64 13.25
N GLU A 17 -19.56 -1.51 13.90
CA GLU A 17 -20.08 -0.23 14.41
C GLU A 17 -19.14 0.52 15.35
N ALA A 18 -18.47 -0.20 16.25
CA ALA A 18 -17.59 0.41 17.24
C ALA A 18 -16.38 1.09 16.57
N GLU A 19 -15.87 0.52 15.47
CA GLU A 19 -14.83 1.13 14.65
C GLU A 19 -15.33 2.38 13.93
N ILE A 20 -16.57 2.36 13.41
CA ILE A 20 -17.16 3.56 12.79
C ILE A 20 -17.26 4.71 13.81
N GLN A 21 -17.67 4.41 15.04
CA GLN A 21 -17.74 5.42 16.10
C GLN A 21 -16.34 5.95 16.49
N ALA A 22 -15.31 5.09 16.48
CA ALA A 22 -13.94 5.51 16.69
C ALA A 22 -13.42 6.38 15.55
N PHE A 23 -13.70 5.99 14.30
CA PHE A 23 -13.42 6.76 13.09
C PHE A 23 -14.06 8.14 13.14
N LEU A 24 -15.35 8.25 13.47
CA LEU A 24 -16.06 9.55 13.54
C LEU A 24 -15.43 10.49 14.57
N LYS A 25 -14.99 9.97 15.72
CA LYS A 25 -14.25 10.75 16.70
C LYS A 25 -12.87 11.18 16.19
N ALA A 26 -12.19 10.33 15.42
CA ALA A 26 -10.90 10.66 14.81
C ALA A 26 -11.04 11.72 13.72
N LYS A 27 -12.02 11.57 12.82
CA LYS A 27 -12.42 12.58 11.82
C LYS A 27 -12.56 13.96 12.45
N GLN A 28 -13.35 14.10 13.51
CA GLN A 28 -13.54 15.39 14.20
C GLN A 28 -12.22 15.98 14.73
N ARG A 29 -11.32 15.15 15.30
CA ARG A 29 -10.04 15.63 15.83
C ARG A 29 -9.09 16.06 14.72
N ILE A 30 -8.98 15.29 13.65
CA ILE A 30 -8.07 15.57 12.53
C ILE A 30 -8.55 16.80 11.74
N GLU A 31 -9.86 16.97 11.55
CA GLU A 31 -10.41 18.17 10.92
C GLU A 31 -10.10 19.42 11.75
N ALA A 32 -10.28 19.35 13.08
CA ALA A 32 -9.91 20.45 13.98
C ALA A 32 -8.39 20.72 14.00
N LEU A 33 -7.56 19.68 13.88
CA LEU A 33 -6.11 19.83 13.75
C LEU A 33 -5.75 20.57 12.46
N GLY A 34 -6.35 20.20 11.33
CA GLY A 34 -6.17 20.90 10.05
C GLY A 34 -6.56 22.38 10.13
N GLU A 35 -7.70 22.68 10.75
CA GLU A 35 -8.13 24.06 11.01
C GLU A 35 -7.11 24.84 11.85
N SER A 36 -6.56 24.23 12.91
CA SER A 36 -5.56 24.88 13.77
C SER A 36 -4.26 25.25 13.05
N HIS A 37 -3.94 24.53 11.96
CA HIS A 37 -2.77 24.74 11.11
C HIS A 37 -3.10 25.45 9.79
N SER A 38 -4.31 26.02 9.63
CA SER A 38 -4.75 26.70 8.40
C SER A 38 -4.71 25.82 7.14
N ILE A 39 -4.95 24.52 7.30
CA ILE A 39 -5.05 23.53 6.22
C ILE A 39 -6.41 22.84 6.38
N PRO A 40 -7.50 23.34 5.75
CA PRO A 40 -8.80 22.69 5.81
C PRO A 40 -8.68 21.24 5.34
N MET A 41 -9.28 20.31 6.08
CA MET A 41 -9.26 18.88 5.75
C MET A 41 -10.68 18.36 5.59
N ASN A 42 -10.86 17.38 4.71
CA ASN A 42 -12.05 16.57 4.64
C ASN A 42 -11.64 15.11 4.87
N VAL A 43 -11.98 14.60 6.04
CA VAL A 43 -11.60 13.24 6.42
C VAL A 43 -12.68 12.25 5.98
N GLY A 44 -12.29 11.20 5.26
CA GLY A 44 -13.18 10.15 4.81
C GLY A 44 -12.62 8.75 5.04
N ALA A 45 -13.43 7.75 4.72
CA ALA A 45 -13.14 6.34 4.86
C ALA A 45 -12.11 5.91 3.81
N PHE A 46 -11.06 5.29 4.32
CA PHE A 46 -10.21 4.36 3.59
C PHE A 46 -10.68 2.93 3.89
N LEU A 47 -11.12 2.20 2.87
CA LEU A 47 -11.71 0.88 3.03
C LEU A 47 -10.65 -0.21 2.86
N PHE A 48 -10.29 -0.90 3.94
CA PHE A 48 -9.34 -2.00 3.89
C PHE A 48 -10.06 -3.36 3.80
N PHE A 49 -9.95 -4.03 2.65
CA PHE A 49 -10.62 -5.30 2.37
C PHE A 49 -9.71 -6.50 2.64
N VAL A 50 -9.90 -7.10 3.81
CA VAL A 50 -9.44 -8.47 4.11
C VAL A 50 -10.49 -9.50 3.65
N PRO A 51 -10.12 -10.78 3.42
CA PRO A 51 -11.07 -11.81 2.98
C PRO A 51 -12.35 -11.94 3.82
N SER A 52 -12.27 -11.71 5.14
CA SER A 52 -13.44 -11.72 6.01
C SER A 52 -14.41 -10.57 5.75
N ALA A 53 -13.95 -9.41 5.28
CA ALA A 53 -14.80 -8.26 4.99
C ALA A 53 -15.78 -8.54 3.85
N LEU A 54 -15.38 -9.34 2.86
CA LEU A 54 -16.22 -9.69 1.70
C LEU A 54 -17.16 -10.89 1.95
N LYS A 55 -17.22 -11.45 3.15
CA LYS A 55 -18.26 -12.43 3.51
C LYS A 55 -19.64 -11.76 3.42
N GLU A 56 -20.64 -12.46 2.89
CA GLU A 56 -21.97 -11.90 2.61
C GLU A 56 -22.59 -11.15 3.81
N ALA A 57 -22.53 -11.74 5.01
CA ALA A 57 -23.04 -11.09 6.22
C ALA A 57 -22.34 -9.76 6.54
N ASN A 58 -21.04 -9.64 6.24
CA ASN A 58 -20.30 -8.41 6.43
C ASN A 58 -20.57 -7.42 5.31
N VAL A 59 -20.70 -7.87 4.06
CA VAL A 59 -21.09 -7.03 2.92
C VAL A 59 -22.41 -6.29 3.17
N GLN A 60 -23.43 -7.00 3.65
CA GLN A 60 -24.72 -6.36 3.97
C GLN A 60 -24.60 -5.34 5.10
N LYS A 61 -23.85 -5.67 6.17
CA LYS A 61 -23.57 -4.73 7.27
C LYS A 61 -22.85 -3.47 6.80
N GLN A 62 -21.87 -3.58 5.89
CA GLN A 62 -21.18 -2.41 5.35
C GLN A 62 -22.17 -1.48 4.63
N ILE A 63 -23.11 -2.03 3.87
CA ILE A 63 -24.14 -1.26 3.15
C ILE A 63 -25.12 -0.60 4.12
N GLU A 64 -25.60 -1.34 5.12
CA GLU A 64 -26.48 -0.80 6.17
C GLU A 64 -25.81 0.35 6.92
N ASN A 65 -24.56 0.16 7.31
CA ASN A 65 -23.79 1.18 8.02
C ASN A 65 -23.45 2.37 7.12
N GLN A 66 -23.11 2.14 5.84
CA GLN A 66 -22.86 3.24 4.92
C GLN A 66 -24.13 4.07 4.67
N ARG A 67 -25.32 3.46 4.59
CA ARG A 67 -26.60 4.20 4.54
C ARG A 67 -26.87 5.01 5.81
N LYS A 68 -26.42 4.50 6.95
CA LYS A 68 -26.65 5.14 8.27
C LYS A 68 -25.69 6.30 8.52
N TYR A 69 -24.43 6.16 8.12
CA TYR A 69 -23.35 7.08 8.46
C TYR A 69 -22.91 7.99 7.31
N GLU A 70 -23.20 7.61 6.07
CA GLU A 70 -22.94 8.40 4.86
C GLU A 70 -21.48 8.89 4.79
N LEU A 71 -20.53 8.02 5.17
CA LEU A 71 -19.11 8.40 5.23
C LEU A 71 -18.58 8.70 3.82
N PRO A 72 -17.81 9.77 3.60
CA PRO A 72 -17.10 9.97 2.35
C PRO A 72 -16.15 8.80 2.11
N ILE A 73 -16.23 8.12 0.96
CA ILE A 73 -15.31 7.05 0.58
C ILE A 73 -14.21 7.65 -0.29
N ILE A 74 -12.98 7.66 0.23
CA ILE A 74 -11.83 8.31 -0.39
C ILE A 74 -10.99 7.31 -1.19
N HIS A 75 -10.81 6.10 -0.65
CA HIS A 75 -9.89 5.10 -1.18
C HIS A 75 -10.25 3.71 -0.68
N ALA A 76 -9.81 2.67 -1.37
CA ALA A 76 -10.01 1.29 -0.96
C ALA A 76 -8.84 0.39 -1.37
N GLN A 77 -8.41 -0.50 -0.49
CA GLN A 77 -7.27 -1.40 -0.70
C GLN A 77 -7.66 -2.86 -0.43
N SER A 78 -7.04 -3.79 -1.17
CA SER A 78 -7.00 -5.21 -0.80
C SER A 78 -5.81 -5.53 0.11
N SER A 79 -5.94 -6.48 1.04
CA SER A 79 -4.77 -6.86 1.84
C SER A 79 -3.63 -7.39 0.96
N PHE A 80 -2.40 -6.90 1.17
CA PHE A 80 -1.17 -7.31 0.47
C PHE A 80 -0.95 -8.84 0.43
N GLN A 81 -1.42 -9.55 1.47
CA GLN A 81 -1.27 -11.00 1.64
C GLN A 81 -2.46 -11.81 1.08
N ALA A 82 -3.46 -11.17 0.47
CA ALA A 82 -4.62 -11.88 -0.05
C ALA A 82 -4.24 -12.69 -1.30
N PRO A 83 -4.80 -13.90 -1.46
CA PRO A 83 -4.80 -14.55 -2.76
C PRO A 83 -5.48 -13.62 -3.78
N HIS A 84 -4.92 -13.52 -4.99
CA HIS A 84 -5.49 -12.77 -6.13
C HIS A 84 -5.27 -11.25 -6.13
N ASN A 85 -4.09 -10.78 -5.70
CA ASN A 85 -3.56 -9.48 -6.18
C ASN A 85 -3.25 -9.57 -7.70
N LEU A 86 -2.36 -8.74 -8.25
CA LEU A 86 -2.11 -8.80 -9.70
C LEU A 86 -1.51 -10.14 -10.18
N PHE A 87 -0.83 -10.88 -9.29
CA PHE A 87 -0.24 -12.18 -9.58
C PHE A 87 -1.14 -13.37 -9.21
N TYR A 88 -1.30 -14.27 -10.18
CA TYR A 88 -1.84 -15.62 -10.01
C TYR A 88 -0.69 -16.64 -10.03
N SER A 89 -0.60 -17.53 -9.03
CA SER A 89 0.37 -18.65 -9.10
C SER A 89 0.03 -19.66 -10.18
N ARG A 90 0.98 -20.57 -10.44
CA ARG A 90 0.79 -21.77 -11.28
C ARG A 90 -0.36 -22.68 -10.82
N HIS A 91 -0.74 -22.66 -9.54
CA HIS A 91 -1.91 -23.37 -9.00
C HIS A 91 -3.23 -22.60 -9.20
N GLN A 92 -3.14 -21.35 -9.67
CA GLN A 92 -4.24 -20.44 -9.97
C GLN A 92 -4.25 -20.08 -11.46
N ASP A 93 -3.66 -20.93 -12.31
CA ASP A 93 -3.60 -20.72 -13.76
C ASP A 93 -4.99 -20.41 -14.31
N CYS A 94 -5.10 -19.26 -14.98
CA CYS A 94 -6.33 -18.68 -15.51
C CYS A 94 -6.95 -19.53 -16.64
N SER A 95 -6.32 -20.64 -17.00
CA SER A 95 -6.83 -21.64 -17.93
C SER A 95 -7.84 -22.62 -17.30
N LEU A 96 -8.04 -22.58 -15.98
CA LEU A 96 -9.03 -23.38 -15.25
C LEU A 96 -10.18 -22.48 -14.76
N ASP A 97 -11.23 -22.38 -15.57
CA ASP A 97 -12.61 -22.01 -15.20
C ASP A 97 -12.81 -21.11 -13.95
N GLY A 98 -12.52 -19.81 -14.08
CA GLY A 98 -13.32 -18.74 -13.47
C GLY A 98 -13.30 -18.56 -11.94
N GLN A 99 -12.12 -18.37 -11.31
CA GLN A 99 -12.04 -17.82 -9.93
C GLN A 99 -11.09 -16.61 -9.85
N SER A 100 -11.54 -15.52 -10.45
CA SER A 100 -10.86 -14.21 -10.61
C SER A 100 -11.41 -13.15 -9.62
N ASP A 101 -12.22 -13.59 -8.65
CA ASP A 101 -13.29 -12.76 -8.10
C ASP A 101 -12.87 -11.79 -7.00
N PHE A 102 -11.72 -11.95 -6.33
CA PHE A 102 -11.49 -11.17 -5.11
C PHE A 102 -11.37 -9.67 -5.39
N MET A 103 -10.48 -9.26 -6.30
CA MET A 103 -10.33 -7.85 -6.67
C MET A 103 -11.56 -7.29 -7.38
N GLU A 104 -12.21 -8.10 -8.21
CA GLU A 104 -13.47 -7.71 -8.86
C GLU A 104 -14.54 -7.42 -7.82
N ARG A 105 -14.67 -8.27 -6.79
CA ARG A 105 -15.58 -8.07 -5.65
C ARG A 105 -15.18 -6.89 -4.77
N VAL A 106 -13.88 -6.59 -4.60
CA VAL A 106 -13.43 -5.36 -3.94
C VAL A 106 -13.90 -4.14 -4.72
N ILE A 107 -13.71 -4.12 -6.04
CA ILE A 107 -14.15 -3.03 -6.92
C ILE A 107 -15.67 -2.87 -6.85
N GLU A 108 -16.43 -3.95 -7.06
CA GLU A 108 -17.89 -3.96 -6.99
C GLU A 108 -18.41 -3.51 -5.62
N GLN A 109 -17.82 -4.00 -4.53
CA GLN A 109 -18.25 -3.63 -3.20
C GLN A 109 -17.92 -2.17 -2.88
N THR A 110 -16.74 -1.70 -3.29
CA THR A 110 -16.35 -0.29 -3.16
C THR A 110 -17.34 0.59 -3.91
N GLN A 111 -17.73 0.21 -5.13
CA GLN A 111 -18.72 0.93 -5.92
C GLN A 111 -20.09 0.98 -5.23
N ARG A 112 -20.57 -0.14 -4.70
CA ARG A 112 -21.87 -0.20 -3.98
C ARG A 112 -21.89 0.72 -2.77
N LEU A 113 -20.77 0.81 -2.05
CA LEU A 113 -20.62 1.74 -0.93
C LEU A 113 -20.52 3.18 -1.40
N LYS A 114 -19.82 3.43 -2.52
CA LYS A 114 -19.67 4.76 -3.12
C LYS A 114 -20.97 5.35 -3.63
N GLN A 115 -21.90 4.52 -4.13
CA GLN A 115 -23.24 4.97 -4.53
C GLN A 115 -24.05 5.56 -3.38
N LEU A 116 -23.68 5.25 -2.14
CA LEU A 116 -24.32 5.72 -0.91
C LEU A 116 -23.55 6.89 -0.27
N ASP A 117 -22.44 7.31 -0.85
CA ASP A 117 -21.62 8.43 -0.39
C ASP A 117 -22.09 9.75 -1.06
N PRO A 118 -22.62 10.72 -0.28
CA PRO A 118 -23.15 11.97 -0.82
C PRO A 118 -22.08 12.97 -1.24
N SER A 119 -20.80 12.74 -0.93
CA SER A 119 -19.72 13.71 -1.17
C SER A 119 -19.41 13.94 -2.65
N GLY A 120 -19.74 12.97 -3.52
CA GLY A 120 -19.43 13.02 -4.95
C GLY A 120 -17.92 13.01 -5.28
N LEU A 121 -17.05 12.78 -4.29
CA LEU A 121 -15.61 12.69 -4.51
C LEU A 121 -15.26 11.47 -5.36
N PRO A 122 -14.20 11.51 -6.19
CA PRO A 122 -13.69 10.28 -6.81
C PRO A 122 -13.11 9.36 -5.73
N ALA A 123 -13.09 8.05 -6.02
CA ALA A 123 -12.40 7.06 -5.21
C ALA A 123 -11.57 6.15 -6.13
N ASP A 124 -10.38 5.80 -5.68
CA ASP A 124 -9.51 4.83 -6.31
C ASP A 124 -9.56 3.51 -5.51
N VAL A 125 -9.32 2.40 -6.21
CA VAL A 125 -8.99 1.10 -5.62
C VAL A 125 -7.51 0.85 -5.88
N ASP A 126 -6.72 0.61 -4.84
CA ASP A 126 -5.33 0.20 -4.97
C ASP A 126 -5.12 -1.30 -4.75
N LEU A 127 -4.03 -1.78 -5.34
CA LEU A 127 -3.54 -3.15 -5.23
C LEU A 127 -2.03 -3.19 -5.44
N ASN A 128 -1.41 -4.28 -5.04
CA ASN A 128 0.01 -4.54 -5.28
C ASN A 128 0.21 -5.67 -6.30
N VAL A 129 1.44 -5.86 -6.79
CA VAL A 129 1.75 -6.95 -7.73
C VAL A 129 1.62 -8.32 -7.06
N GLY A 130 2.12 -8.44 -5.82
CA GLY A 130 1.96 -9.65 -5.02
C GLY A 130 2.82 -10.85 -5.46
N LEU A 131 3.98 -10.60 -6.09
CA LEU A 131 4.94 -11.64 -6.48
C LEU A 131 6.21 -11.59 -5.63
N TYR A 132 6.54 -12.70 -4.97
CA TYR A 132 7.66 -12.78 -4.05
C TYR A 132 8.68 -13.86 -4.44
N SER A 133 9.93 -13.69 -4.03
CA SER A 133 11.00 -14.66 -4.21
C SER A 133 11.92 -14.74 -3.01
N PHE A 134 12.51 -15.93 -2.84
CA PHE A 134 13.31 -16.29 -1.68
C PHE A 134 14.51 -17.08 -2.14
N ARG A 135 15.67 -16.77 -1.57
CA ARG A 135 16.89 -17.53 -1.83
C ARG A 135 16.88 -18.90 -1.14
N ASP A 136 16.39 -18.97 0.10
CA ASP A 136 16.67 -20.09 1.02
C ASP A 136 15.43 -20.96 1.36
N ILE A 137 14.35 -20.88 0.58
CA ILE A 137 13.20 -21.79 0.76
C ILE A 137 13.46 -23.06 -0.06
N PRO A 138 13.54 -24.26 0.57
CA PRO A 138 13.71 -25.51 -0.15
C PRO A 138 12.52 -25.77 -1.09
N GLU A 139 12.80 -26.18 -2.33
CA GLU A 139 11.83 -26.46 -3.39
C GLU A 139 10.62 -27.36 -3.01
N PRO A 140 10.68 -28.33 -2.08
CA PRO A 140 9.48 -29.09 -1.69
C PRO A 140 8.56 -28.36 -0.68
N ASN A 141 8.98 -27.22 -0.12
CA ASN A 141 8.20 -26.42 0.83
C ASN A 141 7.71 -25.09 0.23
N ALA A 142 8.10 -24.76 -1.00
CA ALA A 142 7.86 -23.49 -1.67
C ALA A 142 6.45 -23.35 -2.28
N ASP A 143 5.43 -23.99 -1.70
CA ASP A 143 4.04 -23.79 -2.13
C ASP A 143 3.21 -22.92 -1.17
N PRO A 144 3.50 -21.61 -1.11
CA PRO A 144 2.46 -20.60 -1.11
C PRO A 144 2.19 -20.17 -2.54
N ALA A 145 0.94 -19.95 -2.87
CA ALA A 145 0.40 -19.46 -4.14
C ALA A 145 0.99 -18.12 -4.68
N HIS A 146 2.10 -17.58 -4.15
CA HIS A 146 2.67 -16.28 -4.49
C HIS A 146 4.21 -16.26 -4.57
N VAL A 147 4.86 -17.42 -4.47
CA VAL A 147 6.32 -17.52 -4.42
C VAL A 147 6.88 -18.16 -5.68
N LEU A 148 7.77 -17.47 -6.39
CA LEU A 148 8.47 -18.03 -7.55
C LEU A 148 9.99 -18.12 -7.30
N PRO A 149 10.65 -19.21 -7.77
CA PRO A 149 12.10 -19.28 -7.85
C PRO A 149 12.69 -18.15 -8.70
N LEU A 150 13.92 -17.72 -8.38
CA LEU A 150 14.59 -16.63 -9.09
C LEU A 150 14.74 -16.88 -10.59
N ASP A 151 15.15 -18.09 -10.97
CA ASP A 151 15.35 -18.47 -12.37
C ASP A 151 14.05 -18.37 -13.17
N VAL A 152 12.91 -18.70 -12.56
CA VAL A 152 11.59 -18.51 -13.17
C VAL A 152 11.31 -17.02 -13.40
N ILE A 153 11.56 -16.17 -12.41
CA ILE A 153 11.34 -14.72 -12.53
C ILE A 153 12.24 -14.12 -13.61
N VAL A 154 13.53 -14.48 -13.63
CA VAL A 154 14.50 -13.98 -14.60
C VAL A 154 14.16 -14.45 -16.01
N ASN A 155 13.95 -15.76 -16.21
CA ASN A 155 13.69 -16.33 -17.52
C ASN A 155 12.31 -15.96 -18.09
N GLN A 156 11.35 -15.61 -17.23
CA GLN A 156 9.99 -15.24 -17.64
C GLN A 156 9.65 -13.77 -17.40
N ARG A 157 10.65 -12.91 -17.13
CA ARG A 157 10.43 -11.51 -16.71
C ARG A 157 9.47 -10.75 -17.63
N GLU A 158 9.70 -10.79 -18.94
CA GLU A 158 8.84 -10.10 -19.91
C GLU A 158 7.45 -10.73 -19.98
N ALA A 159 7.35 -12.06 -19.97
CA ALA A 159 6.06 -12.74 -19.96
C ALA A 159 5.23 -12.42 -18.70
N LEU A 160 5.87 -12.35 -17.53
CA LEU A 160 5.24 -11.93 -16.28
C LEU A 160 4.78 -10.47 -16.37
N LEU A 161 5.62 -9.57 -16.88
CA LEU A 161 5.26 -8.17 -17.06
C LEU A 161 4.05 -8.00 -17.99
N GLN A 162 3.99 -8.74 -19.09
CA GLN A 162 2.85 -8.69 -20.02
C GLN A 162 1.57 -9.26 -19.40
N ARG A 163 1.66 -10.33 -18.58
CA ARG A 163 0.52 -10.84 -17.81
C ARG A 163 -0.01 -9.79 -16.84
N PHE A 164 0.87 -9.12 -16.11
CA PHE A 164 0.50 -8.04 -15.20
C PHE A 164 -0.16 -6.87 -15.92
N LYS A 165 0.37 -6.45 -17.07
CA LYS A 165 -0.26 -5.42 -17.91
C LYS A 165 -1.67 -5.82 -18.36
N SER A 166 -1.84 -7.06 -18.84
CA SER A 166 -3.15 -7.58 -19.27
C SER A 166 -4.15 -7.55 -18.12
N ARG A 167 -3.78 -8.16 -16.98
CA ARG A 167 -4.67 -8.26 -15.82
C ARG A 167 -5.01 -6.89 -15.23
N PHE A 168 -4.04 -5.98 -15.16
CA PHE A 168 -4.29 -4.62 -14.71
C PHE A 168 -5.25 -3.90 -15.68
N GLY A 169 -5.08 -4.11 -16.99
CA GLY A 169 -6.00 -3.59 -18.01
C GLY A 169 -7.44 -4.04 -17.79
N GLU A 170 -7.65 -5.36 -17.58
CA GLU A 170 -8.96 -5.94 -17.28
C GLU A 170 -9.60 -5.33 -16.03
N LEU A 171 -8.87 -5.33 -14.90
CA LEU A 171 -9.35 -4.77 -13.63
C LEU A 171 -9.63 -3.26 -13.75
N ARG A 172 -8.82 -2.54 -14.51
CA ARG A 172 -8.99 -1.10 -14.74
C ARG A 172 -10.25 -0.83 -15.55
N ASP A 173 -10.56 -1.65 -16.54
CA ASP A 173 -11.78 -1.52 -17.31
C ASP A 173 -13.01 -1.80 -16.42
N ILE A 174 -12.96 -2.82 -15.56
CA ILE A 174 -14.01 -3.11 -14.56
C ILE A 174 -14.18 -1.94 -13.57
N ALA A 175 -13.09 -1.41 -13.03
CA ALA A 175 -13.13 -0.25 -12.12
C ALA A 175 -13.74 0.98 -12.81
N ARG A 176 -13.34 1.27 -14.05
CA ARG A 176 -13.86 2.38 -14.84
C ARG A 176 -15.35 2.24 -15.12
N GLU A 177 -15.83 1.05 -15.50
CA GLU A 177 -17.26 0.77 -15.69
C GLU A 177 -18.08 0.98 -14.42
N ASN A 178 -17.44 0.80 -13.26
CA ASN A 178 -17.98 1.05 -11.94
C ASN A 178 -17.78 2.50 -11.44
N GLY A 179 -17.22 3.40 -12.26
CA GLY A 179 -16.98 4.80 -11.89
C GLY A 179 -15.87 4.99 -10.85
N LEU A 180 -14.97 4.02 -10.72
CA LEU A 180 -13.81 4.05 -9.83
C LEU A 180 -12.52 4.15 -10.63
N GLY A 181 -11.47 4.66 -9.98
CA GLY A 181 -10.11 4.53 -10.50
C GLY A 181 -9.42 3.26 -9.97
N LEU A 182 -8.36 2.84 -10.65
CA LEU A 182 -7.51 1.73 -10.23
C LEU A 182 -6.05 2.18 -10.22
N VAL A 183 -5.32 1.90 -9.15
CA VAL A 183 -3.91 2.30 -9.01
C VAL A 183 -3.04 1.13 -8.52
N LEU A 184 -1.75 1.16 -8.86
CA LEU A 184 -0.76 0.28 -8.26
C LEU A 184 0.02 1.02 -7.19
N GLU A 185 0.10 0.43 -6.01
CA GLU A 185 0.89 0.97 -4.91
C GLU A 185 2.30 0.37 -4.91
N ASN A 186 3.33 1.21 -4.75
CA ASN A 186 4.69 0.73 -4.54
C ASN A 186 4.82 0.02 -3.20
N ALA A 187 5.61 -1.05 -3.20
CA ALA A 187 5.95 -1.79 -2.00
C ALA A 187 7.47 -1.96 -1.92
N ILE A 188 7.96 -2.37 -0.75
CA ILE A 188 9.39 -2.57 -0.52
C ILE A 188 9.92 -3.64 -1.47
N THR A 189 11.05 -3.42 -2.15
CA THR A 189 11.62 -4.43 -3.07
C THR A 189 12.39 -5.54 -2.35
N SER A 190 12.88 -5.27 -1.15
CA SER A 190 13.55 -6.26 -0.30
C SER A 190 13.34 -5.99 1.18
N VAL A 191 13.15 -7.04 1.97
CA VAL A 191 13.01 -6.94 3.43
C VAL A 191 13.91 -7.96 4.12
N PHE A 192 14.48 -7.62 5.27
CA PHE A 192 15.29 -8.50 6.08
C PHE A 192 14.59 -8.80 7.41
N VAL A 193 13.75 -9.83 7.48
CA VAL A 193 12.94 -10.16 8.67
C VAL A 193 12.81 -11.69 8.85
N PRO A 194 12.32 -12.22 9.97
CA PRO A 194 11.91 -13.61 10.05
C PRO A 194 10.75 -13.88 9.10
N HIS A 195 10.78 -14.96 8.32
CA HIS A 195 9.68 -15.24 7.41
C HIS A 195 8.44 -15.59 8.24
N PRO A 196 7.25 -15.04 7.93
CA PRO A 196 6.03 -15.32 8.68
C PRO A 196 5.68 -16.81 8.71
N THR A 197 5.84 -17.49 7.56
CA THR A 197 5.56 -18.92 7.35
C THR A 197 6.78 -19.86 7.42
N TYR A 198 7.95 -19.51 6.85
CA TYR A 198 9.05 -20.45 6.63
C TYR A 198 10.25 -20.27 7.56
N ASN A 199 10.58 -21.31 8.33
CA ASN A 199 11.82 -21.40 9.13
C ASN A 199 11.97 -20.38 10.28
N LYS A 200 11.19 -19.28 10.34
CA LYS A 200 11.27 -18.20 11.37
C LYS A 200 12.69 -17.67 11.63
N ARG A 201 13.66 -18.00 10.76
CA ARG A 201 15.02 -17.49 10.79
C ARG A 201 15.05 -16.17 10.05
N LEU A 202 15.93 -15.28 10.47
CA LEU A 202 16.21 -14.04 9.77
C LEU A 202 16.73 -14.35 8.36
N GLY A 203 16.20 -13.67 7.37
CA GLY A 203 16.57 -13.81 5.97
C GLY A 203 16.04 -12.64 5.14
N MET A 204 16.55 -12.50 3.92
CA MET A 204 16.05 -11.50 2.97
C MET A 204 14.97 -12.06 2.05
N TYR A 205 13.90 -11.29 1.87
CA TYR A 205 12.78 -11.59 0.97
C TYR A 205 12.67 -10.51 -0.08
N PHE A 206 12.35 -10.94 -1.29
CA PHE A 206 12.36 -10.08 -2.46
C PHE A 206 11.00 -9.99 -3.10
N TYR A 207 10.70 -8.80 -3.59
CA TYR A 207 9.40 -8.43 -4.10
C TYR A 207 9.57 -7.95 -5.55
N ALA A 208 9.24 -8.82 -6.50
CA ALA A 208 9.48 -8.55 -7.90
C ALA A 208 8.46 -7.54 -8.45
N PHE A 209 8.93 -6.63 -9.32
CA PHE A 209 8.11 -5.63 -10.01
C PHE A 209 7.39 -4.61 -9.11
N ASN A 210 7.76 -4.52 -7.83
CA ASN A 210 7.23 -3.51 -6.91
C ASN A 210 7.97 -2.17 -7.00
N ASP A 211 9.02 -2.06 -7.81
CA ASP A 211 9.66 -0.80 -8.15
C ASP A 211 8.76 0.09 -9.01
N ILE A 212 8.89 1.40 -8.84
CA ILE A 212 7.99 2.35 -9.49
C ILE A 212 8.09 2.27 -11.02
N ASN A 213 9.26 2.01 -11.60
CA ASN A 213 9.37 1.89 -13.05
C ASN A 213 8.61 0.66 -13.59
N SER A 214 8.63 -0.47 -12.89
CA SER A 214 7.80 -1.63 -13.22
C SER A 214 6.32 -1.31 -13.08
N LEU A 215 5.91 -0.69 -11.96
CA LEU A 215 4.51 -0.32 -11.74
C LEU A 215 3.99 0.66 -12.80
N ARG A 216 4.81 1.61 -13.24
CA ARG A 216 4.50 2.53 -14.33
C ARG A 216 4.30 1.80 -15.65
N LYS A 217 5.21 0.87 -15.98
CA LYS A 217 5.09 0.02 -17.18
C LYS A 217 3.80 -0.82 -17.16
N ILE A 218 3.36 -1.27 -15.98
CA ILE A 218 2.15 -2.08 -15.83
C ILE A 218 0.89 -1.21 -15.91
N SER A 219 0.85 -0.11 -15.15
CA SER A 219 -0.37 0.67 -14.91
C SER A 219 -0.60 1.84 -15.87
N GLY A 220 0.45 2.29 -16.58
CA GLY A 220 0.41 3.52 -17.36
C GLY A 220 0.32 4.76 -16.46
N ASP A 221 1.21 4.86 -15.47
CA ASP A 221 1.30 5.96 -14.48
C ASP A 221 0.07 6.10 -13.54
N SER A 222 -0.73 5.04 -13.37
CA SER A 222 -1.82 5.02 -12.38
C SER A 222 -1.29 4.45 -11.07
N LEU A 223 -0.73 5.32 -10.22
CA LEU A 223 0.04 4.92 -9.03
C LEU A 223 -0.51 5.50 -7.73
N ALA A 224 -0.45 4.68 -6.67
CA ALA A 224 -0.41 5.14 -5.30
C ALA A 224 1.06 5.15 -4.82
N LEU A 225 1.46 6.21 -4.11
CA LEU A 225 2.81 6.34 -3.58
C LEU A 225 2.78 6.18 -2.06
N ASP A 226 3.21 5.02 -1.57
CA ASP A 226 3.54 4.83 -0.16
C ASP A 226 4.97 5.31 0.11
N ILE A 227 5.05 6.32 0.98
CA ILE A 227 6.29 7.02 1.32
C ILE A 227 7.21 6.14 2.15
N ALA A 228 6.67 5.29 3.03
CA ALA A 228 7.48 4.40 3.85
C ALA A 228 8.09 3.29 2.99
N HIS A 229 7.32 2.69 2.09
CA HIS A 229 7.81 1.72 1.11
C HIS A 229 8.91 2.31 0.22
N TRP A 230 8.75 3.57 -0.21
CA TRP A 230 9.80 4.30 -0.94
C TRP A 230 11.05 4.49 -0.05
N ALA A 231 10.89 4.96 1.18
CA ALA A 231 12.01 5.19 2.10
C ALA A 231 12.78 3.89 2.43
N ALA A 232 12.07 2.78 2.62
CA ALA A 232 12.67 1.47 2.83
C ALA A 232 13.48 1.00 1.62
N THR A 233 12.99 1.30 0.42
CA THR A 233 13.69 1.03 -0.85
C THR A 233 14.96 1.88 -0.98
N GLU A 234 14.90 3.18 -0.68
CA GLU A 234 16.09 4.07 -0.67
C GLU A 234 17.16 3.59 0.32
N SER A 235 16.73 2.97 1.42
CA SER A 235 17.64 2.43 2.45
C SER A 235 18.28 1.09 2.10
N ALA A 236 17.78 0.38 1.07
CA ALA A 236 18.21 -0.97 0.75
C ALA A 236 19.74 -1.09 0.59
N PRO A 237 20.46 -0.25 -0.18
CA PRO A 237 21.91 -0.40 -0.33
C PRO A 237 22.66 -0.43 1.01
N GLY A 238 22.34 0.50 1.91
CA GLY A 238 22.95 0.56 3.25
C GLY A 238 22.57 -0.63 4.13
N LEU A 239 21.39 -1.22 3.95
CA LEU A 239 20.97 -2.43 4.67
C LEU A 239 21.75 -3.67 4.26
N PHE A 240 22.02 -3.84 2.96
CA PHE A 240 22.83 -4.97 2.49
C PHE A 240 24.27 -4.86 3.01
N GLU A 241 24.84 -3.65 3.02
CA GLU A 241 26.18 -3.41 3.56
C GLU A 241 26.26 -3.67 5.07
N ARG A 242 25.34 -3.11 5.86
CA ARG A 242 25.32 -3.29 7.33
C ARG A 242 25.17 -4.75 7.73
N ASN A 243 24.29 -5.49 7.05
CA ASN A 243 24.03 -6.90 7.35
C ASN A 243 25.05 -7.86 6.74
N LYS A 244 26.04 -7.35 5.97
CA LYS A 244 26.99 -8.16 5.19
C LYS A 244 26.30 -9.18 4.28
N ALA A 245 25.11 -8.86 3.79
CA ALA A 245 24.23 -9.71 3.01
C ALA A 245 24.60 -9.69 1.51
N PHE A 246 25.90 -9.74 1.20
CA PHE A 246 26.40 -9.52 -0.17
C PHE A 246 25.90 -10.57 -1.15
N GLU A 247 25.68 -11.78 -0.68
CA GLU A 247 25.15 -12.87 -1.47
C GLU A 247 23.68 -12.62 -1.87
N TYR A 248 22.90 -11.92 -1.04
CA TYR A 248 21.51 -11.55 -1.33
C TYR A 248 21.42 -10.40 -2.34
N ARG A 249 22.45 -9.56 -2.45
CA ARG A 249 22.49 -8.43 -3.39
C ARG A 249 22.38 -8.92 -4.83
N ASP A 250 23.14 -9.93 -5.19
CA ASP A 250 23.16 -10.45 -6.56
C ASP A 250 21.79 -11.07 -6.94
N PHE A 251 21.03 -11.54 -5.94
CA PHE A 251 19.66 -11.99 -6.10
C PHE A 251 18.70 -10.83 -6.41
N LEU A 252 18.79 -9.71 -5.68
CA LEU A 252 18.04 -8.47 -5.96
C LEU A 252 18.34 -7.98 -7.38
N PHE A 253 19.62 -7.90 -7.72
CA PHE A 253 20.06 -7.40 -9.02
C PHE A 253 19.54 -8.27 -10.17
N ALA A 254 19.65 -9.59 -10.04
CA ALA A 254 19.07 -10.52 -11.01
C ALA A 254 17.54 -10.35 -11.11
N MET A 255 16.85 -10.22 -9.97
CA MET A 255 15.40 -10.03 -9.93
C MET A 255 14.97 -8.73 -10.62
N ASP A 256 15.70 -7.63 -10.43
CA ASP A 256 15.37 -6.33 -11.03
C ASP A 256 15.92 -6.16 -12.45
N GLY A 257 16.75 -7.10 -12.91
CA GLY A 257 17.39 -7.05 -14.22
C GLY A 257 18.44 -5.95 -14.32
N ILE A 258 19.15 -5.70 -13.21
CA ILE A 258 20.18 -4.68 -13.05
C ILE A 258 21.50 -5.34 -12.62
N THR A 259 22.59 -4.57 -12.60
CA THR A 259 23.92 -5.09 -12.20
C THR A 259 24.64 -4.27 -11.13
N SER A 260 24.09 -3.13 -10.73
CA SER A 260 24.74 -2.22 -9.78
C SER A 260 23.75 -1.42 -8.94
N TRP A 261 24.23 -0.85 -7.83
CA TRP A 261 23.46 0.08 -7.02
C TRP A 261 23.17 1.41 -7.75
N ASP A 262 24.01 1.79 -8.70
CA ASP A 262 23.75 2.98 -9.52
C ASP A 262 22.56 2.74 -10.47
N GLU A 263 22.48 1.55 -11.08
CA GLU A 263 21.31 1.13 -11.86
C GLU A 263 20.07 0.99 -10.96
N TYR A 264 20.23 0.46 -9.74
CA TYR A 264 19.15 0.38 -8.76
C TYR A 264 18.55 1.78 -8.49
N LYS A 265 19.39 2.78 -8.22
CA LYS A 265 18.93 4.17 -8.00
C LYS A 265 18.23 4.78 -9.23
N GLN A 266 18.63 4.42 -10.45
CA GLN A 266 17.92 4.85 -11.66
C GLN A 266 16.53 4.19 -11.77
N HIS A 267 16.36 2.98 -11.23
CA HIS A 267 15.08 2.29 -11.16
C HIS A 267 14.17 2.79 -10.03
N HIS A 268 14.77 3.47 -9.04
CA HIS A 268 14.12 4.03 -7.87
C HIS A 268 14.38 5.55 -7.76
N PRO A 269 13.77 6.38 -8.62
CA PRO A 269 14.01 7.83 -8.61
C PRO A 269 13.71 8.52 -7.27
N ALA A 270 14.10 9.78 -7.16
CA ALA A 270 13.84 10.60 -5.98
C ALA A 270 12.33 10.80 -5.74
N LEU A 271 11.94 10.93 -4.47
CA LEU A 271 10.55 11.12 -4.04
C LEU A 271 9.82 12.24 -4.80
N SER A 272 10.51 13.35 -5.09
CA SER A 272 9.98 14.50 -5.83
C SER A 272 9.60 14.22 -7.29
N GLU A 273 10.18 13.19 -7.90
CA GLU A 273 9.83 12.76 -9.26
C GLU A 273 8.58 11.90 -9.25
N HIS A 274 8.44 11.04 -8.23
CA HIS A 274 7.30 10.15 -8.03
C HIS A 274 6.03 10.89 -7.64
N SER A 275 6.15 11.89 -6.76
CA SER A 275 4.98 12.57 -6.20
C SER A 275 4.13 13.29 -7.26
N LYS A 276 4.77 13.76 -8.34
CA LYS A 276 4.08 14.39 -9.47
C LYS A 276 3.16 13.42 -10.21
N GLN A 277 3.50 12.14 -10.24
CA GLN A 277 2.80 11.09 -10.99
C GLN A 277 1.79 10.32 -10.13
N ALA A 278 1.97 10.34 -8.81
CA ALA A 278 1.05 9.70 -7.88
C ALA A 278 -0.35 10.34 -7.94
N LYS A 279 -1.38 9.48 -7.96
CA LYS A 279 -2.79 9.87 -7.81
C LYS A 279 -3.20 9.93 -6.34
N VAL A 280 -2.60 9.08 -5.51
CA VAL A 280 -2.89 8.92 -4.09
C VAL A 280 -1.56 8.80 -3.35
N PHE A 281 -1.48 9.34 -2.13
CA PHE A 281 -0.33 9.21 -1.27
C PHE A 281 -0.67 8.43 -0.02
N HIS A 282 0.17 7.47 0.37
CA HIS A 282 0.03 6.73 1.61
C HIS A 282 1.13 7.18 2.57
N PHE A 283 0.71 7.68 3.73
CA PHE A 283 1.58 8.11 4.81
C PHE A 283 1.49 7.08 5.93
N SER A 284 2.54 6.29 6.06
CA SER A 284 2.71 5.27 7.09
C SER A 284 3.93 5.60 7.96
N ASN A 285 3.84 5.32 9.26
CA ASN A 285 4.90 5.55 10.23
C ASN A 285 5.53 4.22 10.68
N ALA A 286 5.96 3.38 9.74
CA ALA A 286 6.54 2.11 10.09
C ALA A 286 7.99 2.28 10.58
N THR A 287 8.25 1.86 11.81
CA THR A 287 9.62 1.67 12.32
C THR A 287 10.06 0.27 11.95
N GLY A 288 11.31 0.13 11.48
CA GLY A 288 11.82 -1.19 11.12
C GLY A 288 11.22 -1.73 9.83
N LEU A 289 10.69 -0.85 8.98
CA LEU A 289 10.10 -1.26 7.72
C LEU A 289 11.17 -1.92 6.84
N GLY A 290 10.94 -3.19 6.53
CA GLY A 290 11.87 -4.00 5.75
C GLY A 290 13.13 -4.43 6.47
N VAL A 291 13.22 -4.28 7.79
CA VAL A 291 14.40 -4.67 8.57
C VAL A 291 14.03 -5.31 9.90
N TYR A 292 14.87 -6.22 10.35
CA TYR A 292 14.72 -6.82 11.66
C TYR A 292 15.34 -5.91 12.71
N LEU A 293 14.56 -5.59 13.73
CA LEU A 293 15.01 -4.87 14.92
C LEU A 293 15.03 -5.84 16.10
N GLU A 294 16.14 -5.87 16.85
CA GLU A 294 16.29 -6.71 18.04
C GLU A 294 15.76 -6.00 19.30
N GLY A 295 14.97 -6.70 20.13
CA GLY A 295 14.59 -6.23 21.47
C GLY A 295 13.72 -4.97 21.48
N ASP A 296 13.92 -4.10 22.49
CA ASP A 296 13.18 -2.83 22.69
C ASP A 296 13.56 -1.72 21.69
N LEU A 297 14.26 -2.05 20.59
CA LEU A 297 14.58 -1.13 19.50
C LEU A 297 13.37 -0.84 18.59
N GLU A 298 12.15 -1.13 19.04
CA GLU A 298 10.91 -0.52 18.55
C GLU A 298 10.94 0.99 18.83
N ALA A 299 11.87 1.68 18.18
CA ALA A 299 12.07 3.11 18.33
C ALA A 299 10.87 3.86 17.78
N LYS A 300 10.47 4.91 18.49
CA LYS A 300 9.43 5.84 18.04
C LYS A 300 10.00 6.71 16.92
N TRP A 301 9.11 7.20 16.05
CA TRP A 301 9.21 8.45 15.27
C TRP A 301 10.60 9.14 15.28
N GLY A 302 11.36 9.01 14.19
CA GLY A 302 12.58 9.81 13.94
C GLY A 302 13.94 9.09 14.02
N ASP A 303 13.98 7.79 14.37
CA ASP A 303 15.23 7.04 14.52
C ASP A 303 15.71 6.34 13.22
N VAL A 304 16.92 5.78 13.24
CA VAL A 304 17.52 5.04 12.12
C VAL A 304 16.63 3.86 11.73
N GLY A 305 16.19 3.79 10.47
CA GLY A 305 15.25 2.76 9.99
C GLY A 305 13.77 3.14 10.12
N THR A 306 13.48 4.41 10.42
CA THR A 306 12.15 5.03 10.31
C THR A 306 12.07 5.89 9.05
N VAL A 307 10.85 6.13 8.57
CA VAL A 307 10.59 7.00 7.41
C VAL A 307 11.18 8.40 7.59
N GLU A 308 11.10 8.97 8.79
CA GLU A 308 11.56 10.34 9.11
C GLU A 308 13.08 10.48 9.15
N GLY A 309 13.81 9.38 9.37
CA GLY A 309 15.26 9.34 9.21
C GLY A 309 15.71 9.45 7.75
N ILE A 310 14.79 9.32 6.79
CA ILE A 310 15.05 9.26 5.35
C ILE A 310 14.33 10.39 4.61
N VAL A 311 13.07 10.63 4.96
CA VAL A 311 12.20 11.65 4.36
C VAL A 311 12.08 12.82 5.34
N PRO A 312 12.67 13.98 5.04
CA PRO A 312 12.55 15.14 5.90
C PRO A 312 11.11 15.66 5.92
N ARG A 313 10.69 16.24 7.05
CA ARG A 313 9.35 16.84 7.22
C ARG A 313 8.95 17.79 6.08
N GLN A 314 9.90 18.55 5.55
CA GLN A 314 9.66 19.49 4.45
C GLN A 314 9.12 18.78 3.20
N ASP A 315 9.57 17.56 2.91
CA ASP A 315 9.11 16.80 1.74
C ASP A 315 7.66 16.34 1.94
N PHE A 316 7.28 15.92 3.16
CA PHE A 316 5.88 15.65 3.49
C PHE A 316 4.99 16.88 3.31
N ARG A 317 5.45 18.07 3.72
CA ARG A 317 4.70 19.33 3.52
C ARG A 317 4.53 19.64 2.04
N THR A 318 5.58 19.49 1.24
CA THR A 318 5.49 19.66 -0.21
C THR A 318 4.49 18.68 -0.85
N ILE A 319 4.43 17.44 -0.37
CA ILE A 319 3.44 16.46 -0.83
C ILE A 319 2.02 16.85 -0.40
N ILE A 320 1.81 17.31 0.84
CA ILE A 320 0.50 17.80 1.30
C ILE A 320 0.03 18.99 0.46
N ASP A 321 0.91 19.93 0.15
CA ASP A 321 0.57 21.08 -0.69
C ASP A 321 0.19 20.66 -2.11
N ASP A 322 0.98 19.80 -2.75
CA ASP A 322 0.66 19.23 -4.07
C ASP A 322 -0.67 18.46 -4.06
N ALA A 323 -0.88 17.63 -3.03
CA ALA A 323 -2.08 16.84 -2.86
C ALA A 323 -3.32 17.73 -2.73
N ARG A 324 -3.23 18.78 -1.92
CA ARG A 324 -4.31 19.76 -1.73
C ARG A 324 -4.60 20.56 -3.00
N GLU A 325 -3.57 21.03 -3.69
CA GLU A 325 -3.72 21.84 -4.91
C GLU A 325 -4.38 21.04 -6.04
N ASN A 326 -3.98 19.78 -6.19
CA ASN A 326 -4.43 18.89 -7.26
C ASN A 326 -5.58 17.96 -6.86
N GLY A 327 -6.04 18.00 -5.61
CA GLY A 327 -7.13 17.16 -5.12
C GLY A 327 -6.77 15.67 -5.02
N LYS A 328 -5.51 15.34 -4.77
CA LYS A 328 -5.04 13.97 -4.53
C LYS A 328 -5.28 13.61 -3.06
N PRO A 329 -5.85 12.43 -2.76
CA PRO A 329 -6.02 12.02 -1.37
C PRO A 329 -4.71 11.59 -0.71
N VAL A 330 -4.65 11.81 0.61
CA VAL A 330 -3.59 11.34 1.50
C VAL A 330 -4.20 10.32 2.46
N ILE A 331 -3.74 9.08 2.39
CA ILE A 331 -4.20 7.95 3.20
C ILE A 331 -3.25 7.78 4.38
N ILE A 332 -3.79 7.69 5.60
CA ILE A 332 -2.98 7.56 6.81
C ILE A 332 -2.98 6.10 7.27
N GLU A 333 -1.85 5.44 7.06
CA GLU A 333 -1.62 4.01 7.28
C GLU A 333 -0.60 3.79 8.41
N VAL A 334 -0.94 4.25 9.61
CA VAL A 334 -0.13 3.93 10.80
C VAL A 334 -0.30 2.47 11.19
N ASP A 335 0.57 1.92 12.05
CA ASP A 335 0.46 0.52 12.53
C ASP A 335 -0.86 0.30 13.29
N TYR A 336 -1.91 -0.01 12.55
CA TYR A 336 -3.20 -0.47 13.07
C TYR A 336 -3.11 -1.99 13.21
N ASP A 337 -3.47 -2.54 14.37
CA ASP A 337 -3.83 -3.95 14.43
C ASP A 337 -5.10 -4.12 13.58
N ILE A 338 -4.95 -4.47 12.30
CA ILE A 338 -6.07 -4.65 11.37
C ILE A 338 -7.04 -5.74 11.86
N LYS A 339 -6.65 -6.61 12.82
CA LYS A 339 -7.55 -7.60 13.41
C LYS A 339 -8.37 -7.04 14.58
N ASN A 340 -7.92 -5.95 15.19
CA ASN A 340 -8.63 -5.20 16.21
C ASN A 340 -8.21 -3.74 16.06
N ILE A 341 -9.04 -2.87 15.46
CA ILE A 341 -8.80 -1.43 15.53
C ILE A 341 -9.46 -0.92 16.84
N PRO A 342 -8.84 -1.01 18.04
CA PRO A 342 -9.40 -0.41 19.22
C PRO A 342 -9.48 1.09 19.02
N VAL A 343 -10.45 1.67 19.73
CA VAL A 343 -10.80 3.09 19.84
C VAL A 343 -9.59 4.05 20.01
N ASN A 344 -8.41 3.54 20.40
CA ASN A 344 -7.20 4.32 20.65
C ASN A 344 -6.17 4.35 19.51
N GLN A 345 -6.31 3.59 18.41
CA GLN A 345 -5.26 3.50 17.37
C GLN A 345 -5.15 4.75 16.49
N PHE A 346 -6.23 5.53 16.31
CA PHE A 346 -6.16 6.78 15.54
C PHE A 346 -5.29 7.88 16.19
N ARG A 347 -4.82 7.70 17.43
CA ARG A 347 -3.89 8.65 18.05
C ARG A 347 -2.54 8.72 17.33
N GLU A 348 -2.12 7.65 16.69
CA GLU A 348 -0.89 7.67 15.90
C GLU A 348 -1.06 8.46 14.60
N ALA A 349 -2.26 8.42 14.00
CA ALA A 349 -2.62 9.31 12.88
C ALA A 349 -2.62 10.79 13.31
N ASP A 350 -3.18 11.10 14.49
CA ASP A 350 -3.16 12.45 15.06
C ASP A 350 -1.72 12.97 15.21
N LYS A 351 -0.81 12.15 15.76
CA LYS A 351 0.61 12.49 15.95
C LYS A 351 1.36 12.68 14.63
N LEU A 352 1.10 11.81 13.65
CA LEU A 352 1.70 11.90 12.31
C LEU A 352 1.37 13.23 11.65
N LEU A 353 0.08 13.54 11.61
CA LEU A 353 -0.37 14.77 11.00
C LEU A 353 0.14 15.98 11.77
N ASP A 354 0.10 15.99 13.11
CA ASP A 354 0.61 17.11 13.89
C ASP A 354 2.11 17.34 13.65
N HIS A 355 2.91 16.27 13.58
CA HIS A 355 4.33 16.36 13.25
C HIS A 355 4.55 16.99 11.87
N ILE A 356 3.80 16.57 10.85
CA ILE A 356 3.98 17.08 9.48
C ILE A 356 3.54 18.55 9.37
N LEU A 357 2.44 18.91 10.04
CA LEU A 357 1.82 20.23 9.90
C LEU A 357 2.53 21.33 10.72
N THR A 358 3.15 20.97 11.85
CA THR A 358 4.02 21.89 12.63
C THR A 358 5.32 22.18 11.90
#